data_AF-A0A2E4P8N2-F1
#
_entry.id   AF-A0A2E4P8N2-F1
#
_cell.length_a   1.000
_cell.length_b   1.000
_cell.length_c   1.000
_cell.angle_alpha   90.00
_cell.angle_beta   90.00
_cell.angle_gamma   90.00
#
_symmetry.space_group_name_H-M   'P 1'
#
loop_
_entity.id
_entity.type
_entity.pdbx_description
1 polymer ?
#
loop_
_entity_poly.entity_id
_entity_poly.type
_entity_poly.pdbx_seq_one_letter_code
_entity_poly.pdbx_strand_id
1 'polypeptide(L)'
;MNAANFFVIIVIGIVAFLFIQTSYSQSIKEKRRKLGELLPNQKADRPFNFGEEMVWLAVRADSSEGVAEALGLTNRVRSGWLNAMHYVFEGGAVFVTPAFENWVLVVGIDLPTSNSKAEINKIKLLINRLSKQFGEAQFYGTYKSCYTFAKSVDGEVVRLYSHNSNNYDFHNIGEPVAEEGGMNFPKIKPWQIDEEDQGYWDRNNVTFPDKDTILHIAGKWSINPSELRKNYKEKSTGILGILKA
;
A
#
# COMPACT_ATOMS: atom_id res chain seq x y z
N MET A 1 -42.26 -13.85 1.33
CA MET A 1 -41.57 -13.09 2.40
C MET A 1 -42.42 -11.85 2.66
N ASN A 2 -43.02 -11.73 3.84
CA ASN A 2 -44.01 -10.67 4.10
C ASN A 2 -43.31 -9.35 4.45
N ALA A 3 -43.97 -8.21 4.19
CA ALA A 3 -43.40 -6.87 4.37
C ALA A 3 -42.80 -6.63 5.76
N ALA A 4 -43.38 -7.24 6.80
CA ALA A 4 -42.85 -7.21 8.16
C ALA A 4 -41.46 -7.85 8.30
N ASN A 5 -41.21 -8.98 7.63
CA ASN A 5 -39.90 -9.66 7.66
C ASN A 5 -38.84 -8.85 6.90
N PHE A 6 -39.22 -8.16 5.82
CA PHE A 6 -38.33 -7.28 5.08
C PHE A 6 -37.93 -6.05 5.90
N PHE A 7 -38.88 -5.44 6.62
CA PHE A 7 -38.63 -4.31 7.50
C PHE A 7 -37.67 -4.66 8.65
N VAL A 8 -37.86 -5.84 9.28
CA VAL A 8 -36.97 -6.32 10.36
C VAL A 8 -35.53 -6.52 9.86
N ILE A 9 -35.35 -7.08 8.65
CA ILE A 9 -34.01 -7.28 8.07
C ILE A 9 -33.29 -5.94 7.83
N ILE A 10 -34.01 -4.92 7.32
CA ILE A 10 -33.44 -3.59 7.11
C ILE A 10 -33.01 -2.95 8.42
N VAL A 11 -33.85 -3.04 9.47
CA VAL A 11 -33.53 -2.47 10.79
C VAL A 11 -32.29 -3.15 11.40
N ILE A 12 -32.20 -4.49 11.31
CA ILE A 12 -31.01 -5.24 11.78
C ILE A 12 -29.76 -4.80 11.00
N GLY A 13 -29.86 -4.65 9.68
CA GLY A 13 -28.75 -4.19 8.85
C GLY A 13 -28.26 -2.78 9.22
N ILE A 14 -29.17 -1.85 9.49
CA ILE A 14 -28.84 -0.48 9.92
C ILE A 14 -28.17 -0.50 11.31
N VAL A 15 -28.72 -1.25 12.27
CA VAL A 15 -28.15 -1.35 13.62
C VAL A 15 -26.75 -1.98 13.58
N ALA A 16 -26.56 -3.04 12.79
CA ALA A 16 -25.25 -3.66 12.59
C ALA A 16 -24.27 -2.70 11.93
N PHE A 17 -24.70 -1.95 10.91
CA PHE A 17 -23.88 -0.95 10.25
C PHE A 17 -23.46 0.16 11.23
N LEU A 18 -24.40 0.70 12.01
CA LEU A 18 -24.11 1.73 13.02
C LEU A 18 -23.17 1.20 14.11
N PHE A 19 -23.35 -0.05 14.55
CA PHE A 19 -22.46 -0.68 15.53
C PHE A 19 -21.03 -0.89 14.98
N ILE A 20 -20.91 -1.28 13.70
CA ILE A 20 -19.60 -1.38 13.02
C ILE A 20 -18.96 0.01 12.91
N GLN A 21 -19.72 1.04 12.53
CA GLN A 21 -19.24 2.42 12.43
C GLN A 21 -18.77 2.97 13.80
N THR A 22 -19.53 2.73 14.87
CA THR A 22 -19.16 3.19 16.22
C THR A 22 -17.97 2.41 16.78
N SER A 23 -17.92 1.10 16.58
CA SER A 23 -16.78 0.25 16.97
C SER A 23 -15.49 0.65 16.23
N TYR A 24 -15.59 0.90 14.92
CA TYR A 24 -14.49 1.41 14.11
C TYR A 24 -14.02 2.78 14.61
N SER A 25 -14.95 3.70 14.85
CA SER A 25 -14.67 5.03 15.41
C SER A 25 -14.00 4.96 16.79
N GLN A 26 -14.47 4.08 17.68
CA GLN A 26 -13.86 3.87 19.00
C GLN A 26 -12.46 3.27 18.89
N SER A 27 -12.23 2.29 18.00
CA SER A 27 -10.89 1.74 17.72
C SER A 27 -9.92 2.80 17.23
N ILE A 28 -10.36 3.67 16.31
CA ILE A 28 -9.56 4.80 15.82
C ILE A 28 -9.29 5.81 16.94
N LYS A 29 -10.28 6.10 17.81
CA LYS A 29 -10.12 7.01 18.95
C LYS A 29 -9.12 6.46 19.97
N GLU A 30 -9.16 5.16 20.22
CA GLU A 30 -8.22 4.47 21.10
C GLU A 30 -6.81 4.40 20.51
N LYS A 31 -6.68 4.09 19.21
CA LYS A 31 -5.41 4.21 18.48
C LYS A 31 -4.85 5.63 18.54
N ARG A 32 -5.68 6.66 18.33
CA ARG A 32 -5.31 8.08 18.46
C ARG A 32 -4.91 8.45 19.88
N ARG A 33 -5.56 7.88 20.90
CA ARG A 33 -5.20 8.08 22.32
C ARG A 33 -3.84 7.46 22.62
N LYS A 34 -3.62 6.19 22.25
CA LYS A 34 -2.33 5.51 22.36
C LYS A 34 -1.22 6.23 21.58
N LEU A 35 -1.56 6.81 20.44
CA LEU A 35 -0.62 7.61 19.65
C LEU A 35 -0.42 9.01 20.25
N GLY A 36 -1.42 9.61 20.90
CA GLY A 36 -1.26 10.83 21.70
C GLY A 36 -0.37 10.60 22.93
N GLU A 37 -0.35 9.36 23.42
CA GLU A 37 0.57 8.84 24.45
C GLU A 37 1.89 8.33 23.84
N LEU A 38 2.14 8.55 22.53
CA LEU A 38 3.44 8.30 21.90
C LEU A 38 4.52 8.82 22.83
N LEU A 39 5.36 7.94 23.37
CA LEU A 39 6.61 8.39 23.94
C LEU A 39 7.41 8.92 22.75
N PRO A 40 7.69 10.23 22.66
CA PRO A 40 8.39 10.79 21.52
C PRO A 40 9.84 10.31 21.59
N ASN A 41 10.11 9.14 21.01
CA ASN A 41 11.47 8.70 20.77
C ASN A 41 11.93 9.30 19.44
N GLN A 42 12.32 10.57 19.50
CA GLN A 42 12.89 11.32 18.38
C GLN A 42 14.34 10.92 18.08
N LYS A 43 14.86 9.89 18.75
CA LYS A 43 16.25 9.46 18.58
C LYS A 43 16.44 8.87 17.18
N ALA A 44 17.32 9.51 16.41
CA ALA A 44 17.79 8.96 15.16
C ALA A 44 18.43 7.58 15.36
N ASP A 45 18.03 6.63 14.54
CA ASP A 45 18.56 5.26 14.51
C ASP A 45 18.70 4.79 13.06
N ARG A 46 19.23 3.57 12.90
CA ARG A 46 19.53 3.02 11.57
C ARG A 46 18.24 2.61 10.85
N PRO A 47 18.22 2.67 9.51
CA PRO A 47 17.11 2.18 8.71
C PRO A 47 16.63 0.80 9.14
N PHE A 48 15.34 0.52 8.95
CA PHE A 48 14.73 -0.77 9.25
C PHE A 48 14.29 -1.40 7.93
N ASN A 49 14.65 -2.67 7.70
CA ASN A 49 14.24 -3.39 6.50
C ASN A 49 12.77 -3.78 6.61
N PHE A 50 12.01 -3.62 5.54
CA PHE A 50 10.61 -4.04 5.47
C PHE A 50 10.28 -4.55 4.06
N GLY A 51 9.01 -4.90 3.85
CA GLY A 51 8.50 -5.34 2.53
C GLY A 51 7.94 -6.76 2.52
N GLU A 52 7.84 -7.42 3.67
CA GLU A 52 7.05 -8.64 3.86
C GLU A 52 5.82 -8.30 4.70
N GLU A 53 4.66 -8.84 4.34
CA GLU A 53 3.37 -8.56 4.98
C GLU A 53 3.13 -7.06 5.19
N MET A 54 3.39 -6.27 4.14
CA MET A 54 3.40 -4.82 4.22
C MET A 54 2.86 -4.18 2.94
N VAL A 55 2.40 -2.94 3.07
CA VAL A 55 2.15 -2.03 1.95
C VAL A 55 3.00 -0.77 2.13
N TRP A 56 3.51 -0.24 1.03
CA TRP A 56 4.29 0.99 1.04
C TRP A 56 4.19 1.78 -0.26
N LEU A 57 4.52 3.06 -0.17
CA LEU A 57 4.72 3.95 -1.30
C LEU A 57 6.21 4.28 -1.44
N ALA A 58 6.62 4.58 -2.67
CA ALA A 58 7.84 5.32 -2.95
C ALA A 58 7.46 6.60 -3.71
N VAL A 59 7.80 7.76 -3.15
CA VAL A 59 7.50 9.07 -3.74
C VAL A 59 8.82 9.75 -4.10
N ARG A 60 8.94 10.25 -5.34
CA ARG A 60 10.14 10.93 -5.79
C ARG A 60 10.25 12.31 -5.14
N ALA A 61 10.85 12.38 -3.97
CA ALA A 61 10.90 13.56 -3.13
C ALA A 61 12.19 13.59 -2.29
N ASP A 62 12.55 14.78 -1.84
CA ASP A 62 13.71 15.06 -0.98
C ASP A 62 13.32 15.38 0.48
N SER A 63 12.02 15.52 0.77
CA SER A 63 11.49 15.92 2.08
C SER A 63 10.42 14.98 2.59
N SER A 64 10.67 14.41 3.78
CA SER A 64 9.67 13.62 4.50
C SER A 64 8.50 14.48 4.98
N GLU A 65 8.76 15.72 5.39
CA GLU A 65 7.72 16.71 5.74
C GLU A 65 6.78 17.01 4.58
N GLY A 66 7.33 17.25 3.38
CA GLY A 66 6.53 17.52 2.19
C GLY A 66 5.62 16.35 1.82
N VAL A 67 6.13 15.11 1.89
CA VAL A 67 5.32 13.91 1.65
C VAL A 67 4.27 13.71 2.74
N ALA A 68 4.62 13.91 4.02
CA ALA A 68 3.67 13.82 5.13
C ALA A 68 2.54 14.84 5.03
N GLU A 69 2.83 16.05 4.57
CA GLU A 69 1.84 17.10 4.30
C GLU A 69 0.94 16.74 3.11
N ALA A 70 1.51 16.30 1.99
CA ALA A 70 0.75 15.88 0.81
C ALA A 70 -0.19 14.70 1.10
N LEU A 71 0.22 13.80 1.99
CA LEU A 71 -0.63 12.72 2.50
C LEU A 71 -1.75 13.21 3.42
N GLY A 72 -1.64 14.42 3.97
CA GLY A 72 -2.57 14.96 4.95
C GLY A 72 -2.44 14.27 6.31
N LEU A 73 -1.23 13.85 6.69
CA LEU A 73 -1.01 13.18 7.97
C LEU A 73 -1.32 14.11 9.14
N THR A 74 -2.06 13.58 10.10
CA THR A 74 -2.35 14.24 11.38
C THR A 74 -1.50 13.63 12.50
N ASN A 75 -1.39 14.33 13.64
CA ASN A 75 -0.58 13.89 14.79
C ASN A 75 0.87 13.53 14.42
N ARG A 76 1.47 14.35 13.56
CA ARG A 76 2.82 14.13 13.04
C ARG A 76 3.85 14.31 14.16
N VAL A 77 4.71 13.32 14.35
CA VAL A 77 5.88 13.43 15.22
C VAL A 77 7.12 12.95 14.50
N ARG A 78 8.28 13.51 14.86
CA ARG A 78 9.56 12.94 14.44
C ARG A 78 9.81 11.64 15.20
N SER A 79 10.28 10.62 14.49
CA SER A 79 10.57 9.32 15.09
C SER A 79 11.74 8.62 14.42
N GLY A 80 12.52 7.90 15.21
CA GLY A 80 13.43 6.88 14.69
C GLY A 80 12.67 5.69 14.10
N TRP A 81 13.35 4.91 13.27
CA TRP A 81 12.85 3.73 12.59
C TRP A 81 12.31 2.68 13.55
N LEU A 82 13.07 2.28 14.58
CA LEU A 82 12.65 1.17 15.45
C LEU A 82 11.34 1.50 16.17
N ASN A 83 11.24 2.74 16.67
CA ASN A 83 10.03 3.22 17.32
C ASN A 83 8.86 3.31 16.33
N ALA A 84 9.08 3.92 15.16
CA ALA A 84 8.03 4.06 14.17
C ALA A 84 7.50 2.71 13.67
N MET A 85 8.39 1.75 13.42
CA MET A 85 8.01 0.42 12.93
C MET A 85 7.13 -0.34 13.91
N HIS A 86 7.33 -0.16 15.22
CA HIS A 86 6.43 -0.74 16.24
C HIS A 86 4.96 -0.32 16.01
N TYR A 87 4.72 0.98 15.80
CA TYR A 87 3.37 1.50 15.52
C TYR A 87 2.85 1.10 14.14
N VAL A 88 3.73 1.03 13.14
CA VAL A 88 3.36 0.60 11.78
C VAL A 88 2.87 -0.86 11.77
N PHE A 89 3.53 -1.76 12.51
CA PHE A 89 3.12 -3.17 12.58
C PHE A 89 1.84 -3.38 13.39
N GLU A 90 1.62 -2.60 14.46
CA GLU A 90 0.35 -2.64 15.23
C GLU A 90 -0.82 -2.00 14.47
N GLY A 91 -0.51 -1.09 13.54
CA GLY A 91 -1.46 -0.27 12.81
C GLY A 91 -2.01 0.89 13.63
N GLY A 92 -2.65 1.82 12.93
CA GLY A 92 -3.05 3.13 13.44
C GLY A 92 -2.09 4.28 13.09
N ALA A 93 -1.00 4.01 12.37
CA ALA A 93 -0.04 5.00 11.93
C ALA A 93 0.73 4.53 10.69
N VAL A 94 1.22 5.50 9.92
CA VAL A 94 2.19 5.29 8.85
C VAL A 94 3.48 6.02 9.17
N PHE A 95 4.59 5.48 8.69
CA PHE A 95 5.90 6.10 8.81
C PHE A 95 6.37 6.60 7.45
N VAL A 96 6.69 7.89 7.38
CA VAL A 96 7.32 8.56 6.25
C VAL A 96 8.82 8.61 6.53
N THR A 97 9.61 7.89 5.74
CA THR A 97 11.05 7.76 5.97
C THR A 97 11.77 9.08 5.67
N PRO A 98 13.01 9.26 6.16
CA PRO A 98 13.96 10.17 5.52
C PRO A 98 14.06 9.89 4.02
N ALA A 99 14.52 10.88 3.26
CA ALA A 99 14.80 10.71 1.83
C ALA A 99 16.07 9.89 1.61
N PHE A 100 16.03 9.01 0.62
CA PHE A 100 17.13 8.20 0.13
C PHE A 100 17.19 8.35 -1.39
N GLU A 101 18.27 8.89 -1.94
CA GLU A 101 18.45 8.97 -3.40
C GLU A 101 17.24 9.59 -4.14
N ASN A 102 16.68 10.69 -3.59
CA ASN A 102 15.46 11.36 -4.07
C ASN A 102 14.16 10.55 -3.95
N TRP A 103 14.13 9.54 -3.11
CA TRP A 103 12.93 8.78 -2.76
C TRP A 103 12.62 8.89 -1.28
N VAL A 104 11.37 9.20 -0.98
CA VAL A 104 10.79 9.06 0.36
C VAL A 104 9.85 7.88 0.34
N LEU A 105 10.04 6.95 1.28
CA LEU A 105 9.16 5.80 1.44
C LEU A 105 8.09 6.11 2.47
N VAL A 106 6.88 5.60 2.25
CA VAL A 106 5.79 5.69 3.21
C VAL A 106 5.30 4.28 3.48
N VAL A 107 5.42 3.81 4.72
CA VAL A 107 5.11 2.42 5.07
C VAL A 107 4.03 2.34 6.13
N GLY A 108 3.06 1.45 5.90
CA GLY A 108 2.17 0.97 6.96
C GLY A 108 0.81 0.48 6.50
N ILE A 109 0.26 -0.45 7.29
CA ILE A 109 -0.92 -1.24 6.93
C ILE A 109 -2.24 -0.45 6.88
N ASP A 110 -2.24 0.80 7.34
CA ASP A 110 -3.39 1.70 7.19
C ASP A 110 -3.45 2.41 5.83
N LEU A 111 -2.41 2.27 4.98
CA LEU A 111 -2.48 2.66 3.57
C LEU A 111 -3.54 1.81 2.85
N PRO A 112 -4.09 2.28 1.71
CA PRO A 112 -4.96 1.47 0.88
C PRO A 112 -4.31 0.12 0.54
N THR A 113 -5.12 -0.94 0.57
CA THR A 113 -4.67 -2.28 0.20
C THR A 113 -5.06 -2.61 -1.23
N SER A 114 -4.85 -3.84 -1.68
CA SER A 114 -5.21 -4.28 -3.04
C SER A 114 -6.19 -5.45 -3.05
N ASN A 115 -6.87 -5.68 -1.94
CA ASN A 115 -7.77 -6.82 -1.73
C ASN A 115 -9.14 -6.68 -2.43
N SER A 116 -9.44 -5.53 -3.04
CA SER A 116 -10.70 -5.26 -3.70
C SER A 116 -10.57 -4.16 -4.76
N LYS A 117 -11.50 -4.12 -5.72
CA LYS A 117 -11.56 -3.08 -6.75
C LYS A 117 -11.68 -1.66 -6.16
N ALA A 118 -12.40 -1.50 -5.05
CA ALA A 118 -12.52 -0.21 -4.37
C ALA A 118 -11.18 0.26 -3.80
N GLU A 119 -10.42 -0.66 -3.19
CA GLU A 119 -9.08 -0.37 -2.66
C GLU A 119 -8.07 -0.10 -3.77
N ILE A 120 -8.11 -0.84 -4.89
CA ILE A 120 -7.33 -0.53 -6.10
C ILE A 120 -7.60 0.89 -6.61
N ASN A 121 -8.86 1.33 -6.63
CA ASN A 121 -9.17 2.70 -7.02
C ASN A 121 -8.59 3.73 -6.05
N LYS A 122 -8.59 3.45 -4.74
CA LYS A 122 -7.93 4.32 -3.75
C LYS A 122 -6.42 4.39 -3.98
N ILE A 123 -5.76 3.27 -4.30
CA ILE A 123 -4.34 3.24 -4.68
C ILE A 123 -4.11 4.18 -5.87
N LYS A 124 -4.87 4.03 -6.96
CA LYS A 124 -4.74 4.85 -8.16
C LYS A 124 -4.88 6.34 -7.86
N LEU A 125 -5.91 6.74 -7.11
CA LEU A 125 -6.13 8.13 -6.71
C LEU A 125 -4.98 8.68 -5.86
N LEU A 126 -4.48 7.86 -4.93
CA LEU A 126 -3.38 8.23 -4.05
C LEU A 126 -2.08 8.47 -4.83
N ILE A 127 -1.66 7.51 -5.66
CA ILE A 127 -0.42 7.64 -6.44
C ILE A 127 -0.53 8.72 -7.50
N ASN A 128 -1.70 8.93 -8.14
CA ASN A 128 -1.88 10.02 -9.09
C ASN A 128 -1.78 11.39 -8.42
N ARG A 129 -2.38 11.56 -7.24
CA ARG A 129 -2.27 12.83 -6.51
C ARG A 129 -0.81 13.13 -6.14
N LEU A 130 -0.08 12.13 -5.65
CA LEU A 130 1.32 12.28 -5.25
C LEU A 130 2.22 12.51 -6.47
N SER A 131 2.07 11.73 -7.54
CA SER A 131 2.89 11.89 -8.76
C SER A 131 2.64 13.23 -9.44
N LYS A 132 1.42 13.75 -9.42
CA LYS A 132 1.14 15.11 -9.93
C LYS A 132 1.89 16.21 -9.17
N GLN A 133 2.20 15.99 -7.88
CA GLN A 133 2.93 16.94 -7.05
C GLN A 133 4.45 16.72 -7.09
N PHE A 134 4.89 15.47 -7.18
CA PHE A 134 6.29 15.06 -7.01
C PHE A 134 6.92 14.45 -8.28
N GLY A 135 6.21 14.52 -9.42
CA GLY A 135 6.59 13.91 -10.69
C GLY A 135 6.34 12.40 -10.77
N GLU A 136 6.68 11.65 -9.72
CA GLU A 136 6.49 10.20 -9.70
C GLU A 136 6.11 9.66 -8.32
N ALA A 137 5.15 8.73 -8.30
CA ALA A 137 4.77 7.98 -7.11
C ALA A 137 4.44 6.54 -7.46
N GLN A 138 4.90 5.62 -6.62
CA GLN A 138 4.77 4.19 -6.79
C GLN A 138 4.11 3.59 -5.54
N PHE A 139 3.37 2.50 -5.74
CA PHE A 139 2.77 1.72 -4.67
C PHE A 139 3.22 0.27 -4.77
N TYR A 140 3.41 -0.37 -3.63
CA TYR A 140 3.79 -1.75 -3.51
C TYR A 140 3.05 -2.43 -2.36
N GLY A 141 2.76 -3.71 -2.52
CA GLY A 141 2.10 -4.50 -1.50
C GLY A 141 2.44 -5.98 -1.60
N THR A 142 2.73 -6.57 -0.45
CA THR A 142 2.90 -8.02 -0.23
C THR A 142 2.07 -8.46 0.97
N TYR A 143 0.92 -7.81 1.18
CA TYR A 143 0.14 -7.91 2.40
C TYR A 143 -0.99 -8.92 2.25
N LYS A 144 -1.02 -9.92 3.15
CA LYS A 144 -1.85 -11.11 3.01
C LYS A 144 -1.58 -11.78 1.66
N SER A 145 -2.61 -12.35 1.05
CA SER A 145 -2.53 -13.01 -0.25
C SER A 145 -2.45 -12.07 -1.45
N CYS A 146 -2.13 -10.78 -1.26
CA CYS A 146 -2.13 -9.78 -2.33
C CYS A 146 -0.71 -9.31 -2.67
N TYR A 147 -0.34 -9.43 -3.95
CA TYR A 147 0.92 -8.97 -4.51
C TYR A 147 0.66 -7.87 -5.53
N THR A 148 1.19 -6.67 -5.27
CA THR A 148 0.82 -5.48 -6.03
C THR A 148 2.01 -4.58 -6.25
N PHE A 149 2.12 -4.06 -7.46
CA PHE A 149 2.93 -2.89 -7.77
C PHE A 149 2.14 -1.95 -8.67
N ALA A 150 2.32 -0.65 -8.48
CA ALA A 150 1.75 0.37 -9.35
C ALA A 150 2.69 1.56 -9.45
N LYS A 151 2.70 2.23 -10.59
CA LYS A 151 3.46 3.43 -10.86
C LYS A 151 2.57 4.48 -11.50
N SER A 152 2.69 5.70 -11.02
CA SER A 152 2.08 6.87 -11.61
C SER A 152 3.14 7.94 -11.86
N VAL A 153 3.06 8.58 -13.03
CA VAL A 153 3.92 9.67 -13.47
C VAL A 153 3.04 10.84 -13.88
N ASP A 154 3.34 12.03 -13.39
CA ASP A 154 2.62 13.28 -13.70
C ASP A 154 1.08 13.21 -13.56
N GLY A 155 0.60 12.39 -12.62
CA GLY A 155 -0.82 12.21 -12.34
C GLY A 155 -1.51 11.08 -13.10
N GLU A 156 -0.78 10.29 -13.88
CA GLU A 156 -1.32 9.19 -14.67
C GLU A 156 -0.74 7.84 -14.30
N VAL A 157 -1.59 6.83 -14.15
CA VAL A 157 -1.15 5.46 -13.87
C VAL A 157 -0.58 4.86 -15.15
N VAL A 158 0.74 4.70 -15.20
CA VAL A 158 1.45 4.12 -16.36
C VAL A 158 1.53 2.60 -16.28
N ARG A 159 1.51 2.05 -15.06
CA ARG A 159 1.54 0.60 -14.83
C ARG A 159 0.85 0.25 -13.51
N LEU A 160 0.01 -0.77 -13.51
CA LEU A 160 -0.51 -1.38 -12.30
C LEU A 160 -0.70 -2.86 -12.53
N TYR A 161 -0.10 -3.66 -11.65
CA TYR A 161 -0.41 -5.07 -11.55
C TYR A 161 -0.76 -5.42 -10.10
N SER A 162 -1.85 -6.15 -9.91
CA SER A 162 -2.24 -6.68 -8.62
C SER A 162 -2.78 -8.09 -8.79
N HIS A 163 -2.37 -9.01 -7.93
CA HIS A 163 -2.84 -10.39 -7.92
C HIS A 163 -3.20 -10.81 -6.49
N ASN A 164 -4.33 -11.50 -6.34
CA ASN A 164 -4.73 -12.16 -5.10
C ASN A 164 -4.61 -13.69 -5.24
N SER A 165 -3.65 -14.28 -4.55
CA SER A 165 -3.32 -15.71 -4.67
C SER A 165 -4.39 -16.65 -4.10
N ASN A 166 -5.37 -16.17 -3.33
CA ASN A 166 -6.43 -17.02 -2.80
C ASN A 166 -7.54 -17.29 -3.81
N ASN A 167 -7.79 -16.35 -4.72
CA ASN A 167 -8.90 -16.43 -5.68
C ASN A 167 -8.47 -16.21 -7.13
N TYR A 168 -7.18 -16.04 -7.39
CA TYR A 168 -6.59 -15.77 -8.69
C TYR A 168 -7.16 -14.53 -9.39
N ASP A 169 -7.76 -13.61 -8.62
CA ASP A 169 -8.23 -12.35 -9.17
C ASP A 169 -7.03 -11.41 -9.37
N PHE A 170 -7.06 -10.68 -10.48
CA PHE A 170 -6.00 -9.74 -10.80
C PHE A 170 -6.48 -8.47 -11.51
N HIS A 171 -5.65 -7.45 -11.43
CA HIS A 171 -5.76 -6.21 -12.18
C HIS A 171 -4.47 -6.02 -12.97
N ASN A 172 -4.59 -5.72 -14.25
CA ASN A 172 -3.47 -5.54 -15.16
C ASN A 172 -3.74 -4.29 -16.02
N ILE A 173 -3.00 -3.22 -15.79
CA ILE A 173 -3.13 -1.92 -16.47
C ILE A 173 -1.76 -1.49 -16.97
N GLY A 174 -1.70 -1.00 -18.20
CA GLY A 174 -0.46 -0.60 -18.87
C GLY A 174 0.31 -1.80 -19.43
N GLU A 175 1.24 -1.51 -20.34
CA GLU A 175 2.06 -2.53 -20.96
C GLU A 175 3.13 -3.06 -19.99
N PRO A 176 3.49 -4.36 -20.06
CA PRO A 176 4.60 -4.91 -19.31
C PRO A 176 5.89 -4.12 -19.56
N VAL A 177 6.64 -3.85 -18.49
CA VAL A 177 7.92 -3.14 -18.57
C VAL A 177 9.11 -4.10 -18.45
N ALA A 178 10.29 -3.67 -18.90
CA ALA A 178 11.49 -4.52 -18.88
C ALA A 178 11.88 -4.99 -17.47
N GLU A 179 11.56 -4.21 -16.44
CA GLU A 179 11.81 -4.53 -15.04
C GLU A 179 10.95 -5.69 -14.51
N GLU A 180 9.91 -6.09 -15.25
CA GLU A 180 9.15 -7.33 -14.97
C GLU A 180 9.93 -8.58 -15.36
N GLY A 181 11.18 -8.45 -15.84
CA GLY A 181 12.14 -9.57 -15.94
C GLY A 181 11.73 -10.66 -16.93
N GLY A 182 10.87 -10.35 -17.90
CA GLY A 182 10.31 -11.33 -18.83
C GLY A 182 9.22 -12.22 -18.22
N MET A 183 8.72 -11.90 -17.02
CA MET A 183 7.57 -12.60 -16.43
C MET A 183 6.33 -12.35 -17.29
N ASN A 184 5.69 -13.43 -17.72
CA ASN A 184 4.46 -13.34 -18.47
C ASN A 184 3.27 -13.33 -17.51
N PHE A 185 2.97 -12.15 -16.95
CA PHE A 185 1.84 -11.99 -16.07
C PHE A 185 0.51 -12.18 -16.83
N PRO A 186 -0.50 -12.82 -16.20
CA PRO A 186 -1.77 -13.06 -16.87
C PRO A 186 -2.45 -11.77 -17.31
N LYS A 187 -2.99 -11.81 -18.53
CA LYS A 187 -3.74 -10.72 -19.17
C LYS A 187 -5.24 -10.99 -19.20
N ILE A 188 -5.64 -12.26 -19.21
CA ILE A 188 -7.03 -12.71 -19.37
C ILE A 188 -7.42 -13.55 -18.17
N LYS A 189 -8.55 -13.24 -17.54
CA LYS A 189 -9.04 -14.03 -16.39
C LYS A 189 -9.64 -15.36 -16.88
N PRO A 190 -9.63 -16.43 -16.07
CA PRO A 190 -10.13 -17.73 -16.51
C PRO A 190 -11.58 -17.70 -17.03
N TRP A 191 -12.43 -16.85 -16.44
CA TRP A 191 -13.83 -16.68 -16.86
C TRP A 191 -14.05 -15.65 -17.97
N GLN A 192 -12.98 -15.13 -18.57
CA GLN A 192 -13.01 -14.24 -19.73
C GLN A 192 -12.45 -14.91 -21.00
N ILE A 193 -12.04 -16.18 -20.91
CA ILE A 193 -11.55 -16.98 -22.04
C ILE A 193 -12.71 -17.23 -23.01
N ASP A 194 -12.51 -16.89 -24.28
CA ASP A 194 -13.38 -17.27 -25.38
C ASP A 194 -12.81 -18.45 -26.19
N GLU A 195 -13.42 -18.78 -27.34
CA GLU A 195 -12.96 -19.88 -28.19
C GLU A 195 -11.56 -19.63 -28.77
N GLU A 196 -11.18 -18.38 -29.03
CA GLU A 196 -9.87 -18.01 -29.58
C GLU A 196 -8.76 -18.15 -28.53
N ASP A 197 -9.10 -17.91 -27.26
CA ASP A 197 -8.22 -17.97 -26.10
C ASP A 197 -8.07 -19.37 -25.47
N GLN A 198 -8.66 -20.43 -26.06
CA GLN A 198 -8.59 -21.77 -25.49
C GLN A 198 -7.15 -22.25 -25.24
N GLY A 199 -6.80 -22.60 -24.00
CA GLY A 199 -5.42 -22.98 -23.67
C GLY A 199 -4.45 -21.79 -23.56
N TYR A 200 -4.94 -20.55 -23.41
CA TYR A 200 -4.14 -19.37 -23.11
C TYR A 200 -3.12 -19.65 -21.99
N TRP A 201 -3.59 -20.21 -20.88
CA TRP A 201 -2.76 -20.46 -19.70
C TRP A 201 -1.64 -21.48 -19.96
N ASP A 202 -1.95 -22.55 -20.70
CA ASP A 202 -0.98 -23.61 -21.04
C ASP A 202 0.07 -23.11 -22.05
N ARG A 203 -0.36 -22.34 -23.06
CA ARG A 203 0.50 -21.85 -24.14
C ARG A 203 1.45 -20.74 -23.71
N ASN A 204 1.10 -19.97 -22.67
CA ASN A 204 1.79 -18.73 -22.31
C ASN A 204 2.76 -18.86 -21.13
N ASN A 205 2.89 -20.03 -20.50
CA ASN A 205 3.74 -20.24 -19.31
C ASN A 205 3.54 -19.14 -18.26
N VAL A 206 2.26 -18.88 -17.96
CA VAL A 206 1.84 -17.73 -17.16
C VAL A 206 2.44 -17.81 -15.76
N THR A 207 3.03 -16.72 -15.29
CA THR A 207 3.62 -16.62 -13.95
C THR A 207 2.88 -15.57 -13.16
N PHE A 208 2.64 -15.79 -11.87
CA PHE A 208 2.09 -14.78 -10.98
C PHE A 208 3.20 -14.15 -10.15
N PRO A 209 3.13 -12.84 -9.86
CA PRO A 209 4.09 -12.21 -8.98
C PRO A 209 3.93 -12.72 -7.56
N ASP A 210 5.06 -12.82 -6.88
CA ASP A 210 5.20 -13.14 -5.46
C ASP A 210 5.94 -11.99 -4.74
N LYS A 211 6.29 -12.21 -3.46
CA LYS A 211 7.01 -11.22 -2.65
C LYS A 211 8.31 -10.77 -3.31
N ASP A 212 9.10 -11.72 -3.80
CA ASP A 212 10.43 -11.44 -4.35
C ASP A 212 10.32 -10.65 -5.65
N THR A 213 9.28 -10.95 -6.45
CA THR A 213 8.90 -10.14 -7.62
C THR A 213 8.60 -8.68 -7.23
N ILE A 214 7.79 -8.45 -6.19
CA ILE A 214 7.45 -7.08 -5.75
C ILE A 214 8.71 -6.33 -5.27
N LEU A 215 9.57 -6.98 -4.47
CA LEU A 215 10.82 -6.38 -3.98
C LEU A 215 11.81 -6.11 -5.12
N HIS A 216 11.88 -7.00 -6.11
CA HIS A 216 12.69 -6.79 -7.31
C HIS A 216 12.25 -5.55 -8.08
N ILE A 217 10.95 -5.44 -8.38
CA ILE A 217 10.39 -4.28 -9.10
C ILE A 217 10.61 -3.00 -8.30
N ALA A 218 10.39 -3.02 -6.98
CA ALA A 218 10.66 -1.88 -6.11
C ALA A 218 12.12 -1.42 -6.19
N GLY A 219 13.08 -2.35 -6.17
CA GLY A 219 14.50 -2.03 -6.33
C GLY A 219 14.88 -1.48 -7.71
N LYS A 220 14.17 -1.87 -8.77
CA LYS A 220 14.41 -1.35 -10.13
C LYS A 220 13.77 0.03 -10.36
N TRP A 221 12.59 0.26 -9.79
CA TRP A 221 11.84 1.49 -9.99
C TRP A 221 12.18 2.59 -9.00
N SER A 222 12.60 2.25 -7.78
CA SER A 222 13.00 3.20 -6.75
C SER A 222 13.98 2.55 -5.77
N ILE A 223 13.49 2.00 -4.66
CA ILE A 223 14.28 1.43 -3.58
C ILE A 223 13.69 0.10 -3.15
N ASN A 224 14.55 -0.92 -3.02
CA ASN A 224 14.19 -2.19 -2.40
C ASN A 224 14.22 -2.03 -0.86
N PRO A 225 13.05 -2.05 -0.16
CA PRO A 225 13.00 -1.81 1.27
C PRO A 225 13.65 -2.92 2.11
N SER A 226 13.84 -4.12 1.54
CA SER A 226 14.50 -5.24 2.22
C SER A 226 16.03 -5.08 2.30
N GLU A 227 16.60 -4.11 1.59
CA GLU A 227 18.04 -3.86 1.54
C GLU A 227 18.47 -2.55 2.24
N LEU A 228 17.54 -1.82 2.84
CA LEU A 228 17.80 -0.50 3.43
C LEU A 228 18.98 -0.50 4.40
N ARG A 229 19.02 -1.44 5.34
CA ARG A 229 20.11 -1.59 6.33
C ARG A 229 21.45 -1.91 5.69
N LYS A 230 21.44 -2.59 4.55
CA LYS A 230 22.66 -2.94 3.82
C LYS A 230 23.21 -1.69 3.13
N ASN A 231 22.34 -0.96 2.43
CA ASN A 231 22.71 0.14 1.54
C ASN A 231 22.86 1.49 2.27
N TYR A 232 22.17 1.68 3.40
CA TYR A 232 22.16 2.93 4.15
C TYR A 232 22.48 2.70 5.64
N LYS A 233 23.53 3.38 6.13
CA LYS A 233 24.05 3.21 7.50
C LYS A 233 23.80 4.39 8.43
N GLU A 234 23.51 5.56 7.86
CA GLU A 234 23.33 6.79 8.61
C GLU A 234 22.11 6.72 9.50
N LYS A 235 22.25 7.23 10.72
CA LYS A 235 21.14 7.34 11.65
C LYS A 235 20.29 8.54 11.25
N SER A 236 18.98 8.35 11.19
CA SER A 236 18.06 9.37 10.70
C SER A 236 16.70 9.25 11.37
N THR A 237 15.89 10.29 11.21
CA THR A 237 14.51 10.33 11.70
C THR A 237 13.56 10.56 10.53
N GLY A 238 12.41 9.89 10.57
CA GLY A 238 11.29 10.18 9.68
C GLY A 238 10.13 10.83 10.43
N ILE A 239 8.96 10.78 9.83
CA ILE A 239 7.71 11.30 10.39
C ILE A 239 6.75 10.15 10.60
N LEU A 240 6.33 9.93 11.84
CA LEU A 240 5.23 9.06 12.17
C LEU A 240 3.95 9.90 12.23
N GLY A 241 2.85 9.42 11.64
CA GLY A 241 1.59 10.14 11.65
C GLY A 241 0.39 9.27 11.28
N ILE A 242 -0.80 9.83 11.40
CA ILE A 242 -2.07 9.14 11.14
C ILE A 242 -2.68 9.65 9.84
N LEU A 243 -3.07 8.73 8.96
CA LEU A 243 -3.87 9.05 7.80
C LEU A 243 -5.23 9.61 8.23
N LYS A 244 -5.63 10.73 7.63
CA LYS A 244 -6.97 11.28 7.85
C LYS A 244 -8.00 10.31 7.25
N ALA A 245 -8.85 9.76 8.10
CA ALA A 245 -10.00 8.95 7.70
C ALA A 245 -11.03 9.78 6.92
#